data_AF-A0A961VA11-F1
#
_entry.id   AF-A0A961VA11-F1
#
_cell.length_a   1.000
_cell.length_b   1.000
_cell.length_c   1.000
_cell.angle_alpha   90.00
_cell.angle_beta   90.00
_cell.angle_gamma   90.00
#
_symmetry.space_group_name_H-M   'P 1'
#
loop_
_entity.id
_entity.type
_entity.pdbx_description
1 polymer ?
#
loop_
_entity_poly.entity_id
_entity_poly.type
_entity_poly.pdbx_seq_one_letter_code
_entity_poly.pdbx_strand_id
1 'polypeptide(L)'
;GPADGDHPLLPNGSPVPGRVDNNASLAAPELRHYMRAFVTDLARTYPQIDGFRFDWPEYPCYHFDSLFFDFNPAAARFAAPLGLDFEALREGCLAFLADLSNGATRRKVIALDDGVVFRDSLFAAYPVLAKLIAFRTAIVTDYAGFLREIVDEATDGKALMFLQTFPPPLNTLTGFDLAAARGPCDVIGVKFYTMHWPMIERNYLDALATRTDFAPAAIARALSTILGLSPRRDRAPETIRYPEPDEAHPCDSADLTAKMRAAKAAIGEGCRTCGLAHAYGPVDDVVRRLKAVAAGADGAVHINRFGYMSDEKVEAIGALRKVDA
;
A
#
# COMPACT_ATOMS: atom_id res chain seq x y z
N GLY A 1 -19.55 -8.17 1.53
CA GLY A 1 -18.84 -6.87 1.52
C GLY A 1 -19.22 -6.11 2.78
N PRO A 2 -18.57 -4.97 3.06
CA PRO A 2 -18.98 -4.07 4.15
C PRO A 2 -20.44 -3.66 4.01
N ALA A 3 -21.09 -3.37 5.14
CA ALA A 3 -22.37 -2.67 5.13
C ALA A 3 -22.17 -1.20 4.72
N ASP A 4 -23.23 -0.52 4.29
CA ASP A 4 -23.15 0.85 3.78
C ASP A 4 -22.50 1.83 4.80
N GLY A 5 -22.78 1.63 6.09
CA GLY A 5 -22.22 2.44 7.19
C GLY A 5 -20.74 2.17 7.48
N ASP A 6 -20.18 1.08 6.97
CA ASP A 6 -18.78 0.69 7.21
C ASP A 6 -17.86 1.14 6.08
N HIS A 7 -18.37 1.75 5.01
CA HIS A 7 -17.49 2.19 3.93
C HIS A 7 -16.54 3.30 4.40
N PRO A 8 -15.25 3.26 4.00
CA PRO A 8 -14.40 4.41 4.17
C PRO A 8 -14.87 5.53 3.24
N LEU A 9 -14.88 6.75 3.76
CA LEU A 9 -15.46 7.94 3.10
C LEU A 9 -14.39 8.96 2.74
N LEU A 10 -14.63 9.68 1.65
CA LEU A 10 -13.88 10.87 1.26
C LEU A 10 -14.21 12.07 2.18
N PRO A 11 -13.40 13.14 2.15
CA PRO A 11 -13.67 14.36 2.92
C PRO A 11 -15.04 15.00 2.67
N ASN A 12 -15.69 14.73 1.53
CA ASN A 12 -17.04 15.21 1.24
C ASN A 12 -18.15 14.24 1.72
N GLY A 13 -17.80 13.18 2.45
CA GLY A 13 -18.72 12.15 2.93
C GLY A 13 -19.13 11.11 1.89
N SER A 14 -18.64 11.18 0.66
CA SER A 14 -18.98 10.21 -0.39
C SER A 14 -18.04 8.99 -0.38
N PRO A 15 -18.52 7.80 -0.80
CA PRO A 15 -17.64 6.66 -1.07
C PRO A 15 -16.88 6.87 -2.38
N VAL A 16 -15.79 6.11 -2.60
CA VAL A 16 -15.15 6.00 -3.92
C VAL A 16 -15.83 4.88 -4.71
N PRO A 17 -16.46 5.16 -5.86
CA PRO A 17 -17.05 4.13 -6.71
C PRO A 17 -15.98 3.32 -7.45
N GLY A 18 -16.29 2.08 -7.82
CA GLY A 18 -15.42 1.27 -8.68
C GLY A 18 -14.07 0.87 -8.08
N ARG A 19 -13.93 0.93 -6.74
CA ARG A 19 -12.70 0.48 -6.06
C ARG A 19 -12.35 -0.96 -6.47
N VAL A 20 -11.07 -1.19 -6.70
CA VAL A 20 -10.51 -2.55 -6.94
C VAL A 20 -10.82 -3.46 -5.75
N ASP A 21 -10.87 -2.86 -4.56
CA ASP A 21 -11.06 -3.50 -3.28
C ASP A 21 -12.36 -3.00 -2.62
N ASN A 22 -13.22 -3.94 -2.19
CA ASN A 22 -14.45 -3.62 -1.48
C ASN A 22 -14.21 -3.55 0.04
N ASN A 23 -13.30 -2.65 0.43
CA ASN A 23 -12.83 -2.53 1.81
C ASN A 23 -13.80 -1.75 2.70
N ALA A 24 -13.83 -2.13 3.98
CA ALA A 24 -14.45 -1.37 5.05
C ALA A 24 -13.47 -0.31 5.59
N SER A 25 -13.99 0.68 6.32
CA SER A 25 -13.23 1.52 7.23
C SER A 25 -12.59 0.62 8.28
N LEU A 26 -11.28 0.79 8.51
CA LEU A 26 -10.55 0.07 9.55
C LEU A 26 -11.00 0.47 10.96
N ALA A 27 -11.72 1.58 11.08
CA ALA A 27 -12.33 2.05 12.32
C ALA A 27 -13.74 1.50 12.55
N ALA A 28 -14.38 0.89 11.54
CA ALA A 28 -15.76 0.40 11.64
C ALA A 28 -15.91 -0.70 12.70
N PRO A 29 -16.87 -0.56 13.65
CA PRO A 29 -17.13 -1.60 14.65
C PRO A 29 -17.50 -2.96 14.05
N GLU A 30 -18.33 -2.97 13.00
CA GLU A 30 -18.79 -4.21 12.38
C GLU A 30 -17.67 -4.97 11.66
N LEU A 31 -16.73 -4.27 11.02
CA LEU A 31 -15.50 -4.90 10.52
C LEU A 31 -14.76 -5.63 11.66
N ARG A 32 -14.64 -4.99 12.82
CA ARG A 32 -13.91 -5.55 13.97
C ARG A 32 -14.66 -6.73 14.57
N HIS A 33 -15.98 -6.64 14.73
CA HIS A 33 -16.81 -7.77 15.17
C HIS A 33 -16.68 -8.96 14.22
N TYR A 34 -16.79 -8.72 12.91
CA TYR A 34 -16.63 -9.73 11.89
C TYR A 34 -15.24 -10.40 11.97
N MET A 35 -14.17 -9.60 12.02
CA MET A 35 -12.81 -10.15 12.06
C MET A 35 -12.54 -10.97 13.32
N ARG A 36 -13.04 -10.54 14.48
CA ARG A 36 -12.92 -11.30 15.73
C ARG A 36 -13.63 -12.65 15.64
N ALA A 37 -14.87 -12.66 15.15
CA ALA A 37 -15.62 -13.90 14.95
C ALA A 37 -14.91 -14.82 13.95
N PHE A 38 -14.48 -14.27 12.80
CA PHE A 38 -13.82 -15.01 11.75
C PHE A 38 -12.50 -15.66 12.20
N VAL A 39 -11.64 -14.91 12.90
CA VAL A 39 -10.38 -15.47 13.43
C VAL A 39 -10.64 -16.52 14.50
N THR A 40 -11.61 -16.30 15.39
CA THR A 40 -12.00 -17.28 16.42
C THR A 40 -12.47 -18.59 15.80
N ASP A 41 -13.35 -18.51 14.80
CA ASP A 41 -13.89 -19.70 14.13
C ASP A 41 -12.81 -20.45 13.34
N LEU A 42 -11.92 -19.72 12.67
CA LEU A 42 -10.78 -20.33 11.97
C LEU A 42 -9.82 -21.02 12.94
N ALA A 43 -9.47 -20.41 14.08
CA ALA A 43 -8.59 -21.01 15.07
C ALA A 43 -9.19 -22.30 15.66
N ARG A 44 -10.51 -22.29 15.93
CA ARG A 44 -11.24 -23.49 16.42
C ARG A 44 -11.32 -24.59 15.36
N THR A 45 -11.54 -24.22 14.11
CA THR A 45 -11.71 -25.17 13.01
C THR A 45 -10.38 -25.77 12.57
N TYR A 46 -9.30 -24.98 12.62
CA TYR A 46 -7.96 -25.35 12.18
C TYR A 46 -6.91 -25.12 13.28
N PRO A 47 -6.98 -25.87 14.40
CA PRO A 47 -6.10 -25.65 15.56
C PRO A 47 -4.61 -25.94 15.27
N GLN A 48 -4.30 -26.57 14.14
CA GLN A 48 -2.95 -26.94 13.74
C GLN A 48 -2.19 -25.85 12.98
N ILE A 49 -2.80 -24.71 12.67
CA ILE A 49 -2.12 -23.65 11.92
C ILE A 49 -1.08 -22.95 12.80
N ASP A 50 0.08 -22.61 12.20
CA ASP A 50 1.13 -21.88 12.92
C ASP A 50 0.87 -20.38 13.01
N GLY A 51 -0.08 -19.85 12.22
CA GLY A 51 -0.30 -18.41 12.16
C GLY A 51 -1.37 -17.94 11.19
N PHE A 52 -1.70 -16.66 11.29
CA PHE A 52 -2.65 -15.95 10.43
C PHE A 52 -1.94 -14.93 9.54
N ARG A 53 -2.36 -14.86 8.28
CA ARG A 53 -1.89 -13.86 7.31
C ARG A 53 -3.03 -12.94 6.90
N PHE A 54 -2.85 -11.63 7.11
CA PHE A 54 -3.84 -10.61 6.74
C PHE A 54 -3.36 -9.81 5.53
N ASP A 55 -4.11 -9.87 4.43
CA ASP A 55 -3.74 -9.23 3.16
C ASP A 55 -4.01 -7.72 3.16
N TRP A 56 -4.96 -7.18 3.94
CA TRP A 56 -5.31 -5.75 3.92
C TRP A 56 -5.42 -5.12 5.30
N PRO A 57 -4.30 -4.99 6.04
CA PRO A 57 -4.28 -4.25 7.31
C PRO A 57 -4.21 -2.74 7.11
N GLU A 58 -4.32 -2.22 5.89
CA GLU A 58 -4.10 -0.82 5.50
C GLU A 58 -5.16 -0.34 4.47
N TYR A 59 -5.26 0.97 4.28
CA TYR A 59 -6.13 1.53 3.25
C TYR A 59 -5.59 1.26 1.83
N PRO A 60 -6.44 1.21 0.79
CA PRO A 60 -5.98 0.98 -0.58
C PRO A 60 -5.28 2.20 -1.18
N CYS A 61 -4.41 1.95 -2.18
CA CYS A 61 -3.76 2.98 -3.00
C CYS A 61 -4.02 2.81 -4.50
N TYR A 62 -4.98 1.98 -4.91
CA TYR A 62 -5.31 1.80 -6.33
C TYR A 62 -6.03 2.99 -6.95
N HIS A 63 -6.71 3.79 -6.12
CA HIS A 63 -7.42 4.98 -6.55
C HIS A 63 -6.82 6.23 -5.93
N PHE A 64 -6.64 7.29 -6.72
CA PHE A 64 -6.10 8.57 -6.22
C PHE A 64 -6.93 9.11 -5.05
N ASP A 65 -8.26 9.06 -5.19
CA ASP A 65 -9.17 9.57 -4.16
C ASP A 65 -9.10 8.74 -2.87
N SER A 66 -8.71 7.46 -2.93
CA SER A 66 -8.51 6.63 -1.74
C SER A 66 -7.34 7.07 -0.86
N LEU A 67 -6.44 7.94 -1.36
CA LEU A 67 -5.43 8.60 -0.54
C LEU A 67 -6.03 9.55 0.50
N PHE A 68 -7.30 9.93 0.34
CA PHE A 68 -8.05 10.82 1.22
C PHE A 68 -9.01 10.10 2.16
N PHE A 69 -8.98 8.76 2.21
CA PHE A 69 -9.63 8.04 3.28
C PHE A 69 -8.92 8.29 4.62
N ASP A 70 -9.60 8.32 5.77
CA ASP A 70 -10.98 7.91 5.98
C ASP A 70 -11.77 8.93 6.79
N PHE A 71 -12.90 9.38 6.24
CA PHE A 71 -13.84 10.29 6.90
C PHE A 71 -15.14 9.60 7.36
N ASN A 72 -15.14 8.27 7.49
CA ASN A 72 -16.21 7.55 8.17
C ASN A 72 -16.38 8.07 9.62
N PRO A 73 -17.62 8.24 10.14
CA PRO A 73 -17.85 8.70 11.51
C PRO A 73 -17.11 7.89 12.59
N ALA A 74 -16.92 6.58 12.39
CA ALA A 74 -16.18 5.73 13.32
C ALA A 74 -14.69 6.10 13.41
N ALA A 75 -14.12 6.71 12.35
CA ALA A 75 -12.73 7.15 12.30
C ALA A 75 -12.48 8.43 13.12
N ALA A 76 -13.51 9.26 13.37
CA ALA A 76 -13.37 10.55 14.05
C ALA A 76 -12.67 10.45 15.42
N ARG A 77 -12.88 9.34 16.14
CA ARG A 77 -12.28 9.08 17.46
C ARG A 77 -10.75 9.09 17.47
N PHE A 78 -10.10 8.87 16.31
CA PHE A 78 -8.65 8.84 16.20
C PHE A 78 -8.00 10.23 16.08
N ALA A 79 -8.80 11.29 15.87
CA ALA A 79 -8.26 12.64 15.69
C ALA A 79 -7.82 13.27 17.03
N ALA A 80 -8.66 13.18 18.06
CA ALA A 80 -8.41 13.84 19.34
C ALA A 80 -7.11 13.38 20.05
N PRO A 81 -6.75 12.08 20.09
CA PRO A 81 -5.48 11.64 20.67
C PRO A 81 -4.24 12.21 19.96
N LEU A 82 -4.37 12.60 18.69
CA LEU A 82 -3.30 13.24 17.90
C LEU A 82 -3.29 14.77 18.04
N GLY A 83 -4.18 15.35 18.85
CA GLY A 83 -4.39 16.80 18.91
C GLY A 83 -4.96 17.37 17.61
N LEU A 84 -5.65 16.54 16.81
CA LEU A 84 -6.28 16.95 15.57
C LEU A 84 -7.77 17.22 15.78
N ASP A 85 -8.25 18.28 15.12
CA ASP A 85 -9.67 18.49 14.89
C ASP A 85 -10.07 17.77 13.60
N PHE A 86 -10.98 16.80 13.71
CA PHE A 86 -11.45 15.99 12.59
C PHE A 86 -12.20 16.82 11.53
N GLU A 87 -12.91 17.87 11.95
CA GLU A 87 -13.59 18.81 11.06
C GLU A 87 -12.56 19.64 10.29
N ALA A 88 -11.61 20.25 10.99
CA ALA A 88 -10.58 21.06 10.36
C ALA A 88 -9.69 20.22 9.41
N LEU A 89 -9.45 18.94 9.75
CA LEU A 89 -8.77 18.00 8.85
C LEU A 89 -9.57 17.78 7.57
N ARG A 90 -10.89 17.60 7.69
CA ARG A 90 -11.80 17.42 6.56
C ARG A 90 -11.84 18.64 5.66
N GLU A 91 -12.08 19.82 6.23
CA GLU A 91 -12.11 21.09 5.51
C GLU A 91 -10.79 21.37 4.79
N GLY A 92 -9.65 21.11 5.44
CA GLY A 92 -8.35 21.30 4.82
C GLY A 92 -8.09 20.33 3.65
N CYS A 93 -8.56 19.09 3.73
CA CYS A 93 -8.47 18.15 2.62
C CYS A 93 -9.35 18.58 1.43
N LEU A 94 -10.57 19.07 1.70
CA LEU A 94 -11.44 19.65 0.68
C LEU A 94 -10.80 20.88 0.03
N ALA A 95 -10.18 21.76 0.82
CA ALA A 95 -9.48 22.93 0.31
C ALA A 95 -8.29 22.54 -0.57
N PHE A 96 -7.53 21.50 -0.20
CA PHE A 96 -6.46 20.95 -1.04
C PHE A 96 -7.00 20.44 -2.39
N LEU A 97 -8.07 19.64 -2.37
CA LEU A 97 -8.66 19.08 -3.60
C LEU A 97 -9.24 20.17 -4.51
N ALA A 98 -9.82 21.23 -3.92
CA ALA A 98 -10.30 22.40 -4.65
C ALA A 98 -9.14 23.20 -5.28
N ASP A 99 -8.04 23.39 -4.55
CA ASP A 99 -6.86 24.12 -5.04
C ASP A 99 -6.10 23.34 -6.13
N LEU A 100 -6.04 22.02 -6.01
CA LEU A 100 -5.51 21.14 -7.06
C LEU A 100 -6.22 21.44 -8.39
N SER A 101 -7.55 21.59 -8.33
CA SER A 101 -8.49 21.83 -9.43
C SER A 101 -8.44 23.24 -10.04
N ASN A 102 -7.60 24.16 -9.54
CA ASN A 102 -7.56 25.55 -10.00
C ASN A 102 -6.14 26.04 -10.32
N GLY A 103 -5.71 25.86 -11.57
CA GLY A 103 -4.41 26.34 -12.06
C GLY A 103 -4.22 27.86 -11.96
N ALA A 104 -5.29 28.65 -12.03
CA ALA A 104 -5.23 30.11 -11.98
C ALA A 104 -4.89 30.67 -10.58
N THR A 105 -5.12 29.90 -9.52
CA THR A 105 -4.85 30.31 -8.13
C THR A 105 -3.67 29.59 -7.50
N ARG A 106 -3.11 28.58 -8.18
CA ARG A 106 -2.00 27.76 -7.68
C ARG A 106 -0.73 28.60 -7.54
N ARG A 107 -0.53 29.15 -6.34
CA ARG A 107 0.64 29.97 -5.97
C ARG A 107 1.74 29.18 -5.26
N LYS A 108 1.48 27.93 -4.90
CA LYS A 108 2.40 27.10 -4.13
C LYS A 108 3.34 26.34 -5.05
N VAL A 109 4.63 26.36 -4.71
CA VAL A 109 5.69 25.67 -5.44
C VAL A 109 5.90 24.29 -4.82
N ILE A 110 5.72 23.24 -5.61
CA ILE A 110 5.97 21.85 -5.24
C ILE A 110 7.13 21.34 -6.09
N ALA A 111 8.12 20.74 -5.46
CA ALA A 111 9.27 20.16 -6.15
C ALA A 111 8.94 18.73 -6.63
N LEU A 112 9.44 18.34 -7.80
CA LEU A 112 9.10 17.06 -8.46
C LEU A 112 10.34 16.18 -8.75
N ASP A 113 11.49 16.56 -8.18
CA ASP A 113 12.80 15.98 -8.48
C ASP A 113 12.92 14.52 -8.03
N ASP A 114 12.43 14.23 -6.83
CA ASP A 114 12.33 12.90 -6.26
C ASP A 114 11.19 12.81 -5.23
N GLY A 115 10.86 11.58 -4.80
CA GLY A 115 9.72 11.34 -3.91
C GLY A 115 9.84 11.97 -2.51
N VAL A 116 11.06 12.10 -1.95
CA VAL A 116 11.29 12.70 -0.63
C VAL A 116 11.14 14.21 -0.72
N VAL A 117 11.80 14.84 -1.69
CA VAL A 117 11.72 16.28 -1.91
C VAL A 117 10.31 16.70 -2.31
N PHE A 118 9.61 15.89 -3.11
CA PHE A 118 8.19 16.07 -3.39
C PHE A 118 7.34 16.06 -2.13
N ARG A 119 7.48 15.01 -1.29
CA ARG A 119 6.72 14.89 -0.04
C ARG A 119 6.94 16.12 0.86
N ASP A 120 8.19 16.51 1.06
CA ASP A 120 8.53 17.57 2.01
C ASP A 120 8.03 18.93 1.52
N SER A 121 8.19 19.23 0.23
CA SER A 121 7.62 20.46 -0.37
C SER A 121 6.09 20.46 -0.39
N LEU A 122 5.46 19.30 -0.66
CA LEU A 122 4.01 19.14 -0.61
C LEU A 122 3.45 19.37 0.79
N PHE A 123 4.09 18.83 1.82
CA PHE A 123 3.67 19.01 3.21
C PHE A 123 3.94 20.41 3.73
N ALA A 124 5.01 21.07 3.30
CA ALA A 124 5.25 22.48 3.60
C ALA A 124 4.14 23.36 2.98
N ALA A 125 3.75 23.08 1.74
CA ALA A 125 2.69 23.80 1.05
C ALA A 125 1.28 23.49 1.60
N TYR A 126 1.01 22.23 1.96
CA TYR A 126 -0.28 21.75 2.45
C TYR A 126 -0.09 20.90 3.72
N PRO A 127 0.10 21.54 4.89
CA PRO A 127 0.33 20.83 6.15
C PRO A 127 -0.79 19.86 6.54
N VAL A 128 -2.01 20.07 6.03
CA VAL A 128 -3.14 19.15 6.23
C VAL A 128 -2.84 17.74 5.72
N LEU A 129 -2.03 17.58 4.67
CA LEU A 129 -1.71 16.25 4.12
C LEU A 129 -0.80 15.46 5.06
N ALA A 130 0.16 16.12 5.73
CA ALA A 130 0.96 15.47 6.77
C ALA A 130 0.08 15.03 7.96
N LYS A 131 -0.88 15.87 8.35
CA LYS A 131 -1.87 15.53 9.40
C LYS A 131 -2.77 14.37 8.99
N LEU A 132 -3.19 14.32 7.72
CA LEU A 132 -3.98 13.22 7.18
C LEU A 132 -3.21 11.91 7.21
N ILE A 133 -1.94 11.91 6.80
CA ILE A 133 -1.08 10.72 6.90
C ILE A 133 -0.96 10.27 8.36
N ALA A 134 -0.66 11.18 9.30
CA ALA A 134 -0.58 10.83 10.73
C ALA A 134 -1.90 10.24 11.26
N PHE A 135 -3.04 10.82 10.88
CA PHE A 135 -4.37 10.33 11.23
C PHE A 135 -4.63 8.91 10.69
N ARG A 136 -4.32 8.66 9.41
CA ARG A 136 -4.45 7.33 8.81
C ARG A 136 -3.51 6.32 9.47
N THR A 137 -2.29 6.73 9.78
CA THR A 137 -1.31 5.91 10.49
C THR A 137 -1.82 5.47 11.85
N ALA A 138 -2.47 6.35 12.61
CA ALA A 138 -3.05 5.98 13.90
C ALA A 138 -4.14 4.90 13.73
N ILE A 139 -5.01 5.03 12.73
CA ILE A 139 -6.07 4.04 12.48
C ILE A 139 -5.48 2.68 12.07
N VAL A 140 -4.54 2.68 11.12
CA VAL A 140 -3.89 1.45 10.62
C VAL A 140 -3.11 0.75 11.73
N THR A 141 -2.37 1.52 12.54
CA THR A 141 -1.60 0.97 13.67
C THR A 141 -2.52 0.37 14.74
N ASP A 142 -3.61 1.07 15.09
CA ASP A 142 -4.63 0.55 16.01
C ASP A 142 -5.29 -0.72 15.47
N TYR A 143 -5.60 -0.76 14.18
CA TYR A 143 -6.16 -1.96 13.56
C TYR A 143 -5.19 -3.13 13.57
N ALA A 144 -3.90 -2.90 13.31
CA ALA A 144 -2.87 -3.93 13.44
C ALA A 144 -2.76 -4.47 14.88
N GLY A 145 -2.85 -3.59 15.89
CA GLY A 145 -2.93 -3.98 17.30
C GLY A 145 -4.17 -4.83 17.59
N PHE A 146 -5.34 -4.41 17.12
CA PHE A 146 -6.58 -5.18 17.23
C PHE A 146 -6.47 -6.57 16.58
N LEU A 147 -5.82 -6.69 15.41
CA LEU A 147 -5.60 -7.98 14.77
C LEU A 147 -4.70 -8.90 15.62
N ARG A 148 -3.69 -8.35 16.30
CA ARG A 148 -2.86 -9.12 17.23
C ARG A 148 -3.67 -9.64 18.41
N GLU A 149 -4.47 -8.77 19.03
CA GLU A 149 -5.34 -9.11 20.17
C GLU A 149 -6.26 -10.29 19.82
N ILE A 150 -6.95 -10.24 18.69
CA ILE A 150 -7.89 -11.32 18.30
C ILE A 150 -7.16 -12.64 18.00
N VAL A 151 -5.94 -12.60 17.46
CA VAL A 151 -5.14 -13.81 17.22
C VAL A 151 -4.66 -14.39 18.55
N ASP A 152 -4.19 -13.55 19.47
CA ASP A 152 -3.76 -14.00 20.81
C ASP A 152 -4.90 -14.64 21.58
N GLU A 153 -6.06 -13.99 21.63
CA GLU A 153 -7.24 -14.52 22.31
C GLU A 153 -7.72 -15.84 21.70
N ALA A 154 -7.73 -15.95 20.37
CA ALA A 154 -8.23 -17.14 19.69
C ALA A 154 -7.27 -18.35 19.77
N THR A 155 -6.00 -18.12 20.07
CA THR A 155 -4.94 -19.15 19.99
C THR A 155 -4.11 -19.32 21.27
N ASP A 156 -4.53 -18.69 22.37
CA ASP A 156 -3.77 -18.58 23.62
C ASP A 156 -2.35 -18.03 23.41
N GLY A 157 -2.20 -17.06 22.49
CA GLY A 157 -0.92 -16.46 22.15
C GLY A 157 0.07 -17.34 21.38
N LYS A 158 -0.38 -18.49 20.84
CA LYS A 158 0.52 -19.46 20.18
C LYS A 158 0.73 -19.17 18.70
N ALA A 159 -0.23 -18.54 18.03
CA ALA A 159 -0.17 -18.32 16.60
C ALA A 159 0.62 -17.07 16.22
N LEU A 160 1.42 -17.20 15.16
CA LEU A 160 2.13 -16.10 14.53
C LEU A 160 1.16 -15.19 13.76
N MET A 161 1.51 -13.90 13.65
CA MET A 161 0.80 -12.95 12.81
C MET A 161 1.68 -12.42 11.68
N PHE A 162 1.18 -12.58 10.46
CA PHE A 162 1.76 -12.08 9.22
C PHE A 162 0.92 -10.92 8.71
N LEU A 163 1.49 -9.71 8.67
CA LEU A 163 0.91 -8.54 8.00
C LEU A 163 1.56 -8.29 6.64
N GLN A 164 0.78 -7.71 5.72
CA GLN A 164 1.28 -7.35 4.40
C GLN A 164 1.08 -5.88 4.14
N THR A 165 2.03 -5.24 3.45
CA THR A 165 1.93 -3.83 3.08
C THR A 165 2.53 -3.57 1.71
N PHE A 166 2.15 -2.47 1.07
CA PHE A 166 2.83 -1.97 -0.13
C PHE A 166 4.30 -1.56 0.15
N PRO A 167 5.16 -1.47 -0.87
CA PRO A 167 6.50 -0.93 -0.69
C PRO A 167 6.48 0.60 -0.55
N PRO A 168 7.55 1.20 0.01
CA PRO A 168 7.73 2.65 -0.01
C PRO A 168 7.67 3.25 -1.44
N PRO A 169 7.08 4.45 -1.63
CA PRO A 169 6.43 5.27 -0.60
C PRO A 169 4.95 4.91 -0.34
N LEU A 170 4.41 3.90 -1.03
CA LEU A 170 2.97 3.59 -0.97
C LEU A 170 2.51 3.17 0.42
N ASN A 171 3.33 2.46 1.22
CA ASN A 171 2.97 2.13 2.61
C ASN A 171 2.64 3.37 3.45
N THR A 172 3.40 4.46 3.27
CA THR A 172 3.10 5.72 3.96
C THR A 172 1.78 6.29 3.47
N LEU A 173 1.54 6.22 2.15
CA LEU A 173 0.29 6.68 1.53
C LEU A 173 -0.92 5.79 1.85
N THR A 174 -0.75 4.61 2.42
CA THR A 174 -1.85 3.75 2.90
C THR A 174 -2.06 3.85 4.41
N GLY A 175 -1.19 4.59 5.11
CA GLY A 175 -1.17 4.71 6.57
C GLY A 175 -0.36 3.61 7.27
N PHE A 176 0.30 2.70 6.54
CA PHE A 176 1.07 1.63 7.17
C PHE A 176 2.47 2.12 7.57
N ASP A 177 2.65 2.33 8.87
CA ASP A 177 3.94 2.62 9.47
C ASP A 177 4.71 1.32 9.73
N LEU A 178 5.75 1.12 8.93
CA LEU A 178 6.62 -0.06 8.98
C LEU A 178 7.31 -0.25 10.35
N ALA A 179 7.67 0.84 11.03
CA ALA A 179 8.33 0.77 12.32
C ALA A 179 7.33 0.46 13.43
N ALA A 180 6.14 1.07 13.39
CA ALA A 180 5.09 0.83 14.39
C ALA A 180 4.48 -0.58 14.25
N ALA A 181 4.37 -1.10 13.03
CA ALA A 181 3.80 -2.41 12.76
C ALA A 181 4.62 -3.58 13.30
N ARG A 182 5.92 -3.39 13.63
CA ARG A 182 6.76 -4.47 14.19
C ARG A 182 6.27 -4.99 15.54
N GLY A 183 5.62 -4.13 16.33
CA GLY A 183 5.13 -4.49 17.66
C GLY A 183 4.04 -5.57 17.63
N PRO A 184 2.97 -5.37 16.84
CA PRO A 184 1.89 -6.33 16.78
C PRO A 184 2.17 -7.59 15.93
N CYS A 185 3.23 -7.68 15.11
CA CYS A 185 3.36 -8.81 14.16
C CYS A 185 4.73 -9.49 14.12
N ASP A 186 4.72 -10.77 13.76
CA ASP A 186 5.90 -11.64 13.67
C ASP A 186 6.58 -11.60 12.29
N VAL A 187 5.79 -11.31 11.25
CA VAL A 187 6.23 -11.23 9.86
C VAL A 187 5.57 -10.06 9.14
N ILE A 188 6.37 -9.23 8.46
CA ILE A 188 5.88 -8.23 7.51
C ILE A 188 6.32 -8.62 6.09
N GLY A 189 5.35 -8.80 5.21
CA GLY A 189 5.57 -9.03 3.80
C GLY A 189 5.33 -7.77 2.96
N VAL A 190 6.32 -7.37 2.17
CA VAL A 190 6.24 -6.19 1.29
C VAL A 190 5.80 -6.58 -0.12
N LYS A 191 4.69 -6.00 -0.60
CA LYS A 191 3.99 -6.40 -1.84
C LYS A 191 4.63 -5.87 -3.13
N PHE A 192 5.40 -6.71 -3.81
CA PHE A 192 5.94 -6.45 -5.14
C PHE A 192 5.05 -7.02 -6.25
N TYR A 193 3.76 -6.66 -6.22
CA TYR A 193 2.79 -7.00 -7.26
C TYR A 193 2.92 -6.01 -8.42
N THR A 194 4.05 -6.06 -9.11
CA THR A 194 4.48 -5.03 -10.07
C THR A 194 3.62 -4.93 -11.33
N MET A 195 2.74 -5.89 -11.59
CA MET A 195 1.71 -5.78 -12.63
C MET A 195 0.59 -4.79 -12.28
N HIS A 196 0.26 -4.62 -10.99
CA HIS A 196 -0.77 -3.66 -10.57
C HIS A 196 -0.25 -2.22 -10.53
N TRP A 197 1.07 -2.05 -10.52
CA TRP A 197 1.70 -0.74 -10.38
C TRP A 197 1.32 0.24 -11.51
N PRO A 198 1.30 -0.16 -12.80
CA PRO A 198 0.73 0.66 -13.86
C PRO A 198 -0.75 1.01 -13.66
N MET A 199 -1.55 0.16 -13.01
CA MET A 199 -2.96 0.50 -12.74
C MET A 199 -3.07 1.65 -11.73
N ILE A 200 -2.22 1.64 -10.70
CA ILE A 200 -2.11 2.74 -9.71
C ILE A 200 -1.73 4.03 -10.44
N GLU A 201 -0.64 3.98 -11.22
CA GLU A 201 -0.17 5.15 -11.98
C GLU A 201 -1.22 5.65 -12.98
N ARG A 202 -1.91 4.74 -13.69
CA ARG A 202 -2.97 5.11 -14.64
C ARG A 202 -4.14 5.79 -13.94
N ASN A 203 -4.61 5.23 -12.82
CA ASN A 203 -5.70 5.85 -12.07
C ASN A 203 -5.31 7.25 -11.57
N TYR A 204 -4.09 7.40 -11.07
CA TYR A 204 -3.60 8.70 -10.58
C TYR A 204 -3.46 9.69 -11.71
N LEU A 205 -2.93 9.26 -12.86
CA LEU A 205 -2.86 10.05 -14.08
C LEU A 205 -4.24 10.57 -14.48
N ASP A 206 -5.25 9.69 -14.56
CA ASP A 206 -6.61 10.07 -14.97
C ASP A 206 -7.26 11.04 -13.97
N ALA A 207 -7.05 10.78 -12.68
CA ALA A 207 -7.56 11.65 -11.64
C ALA A 207 -6.90 13.04 -11.67
N LEU A 208 -5.59 13.11 -11.90
CA LEU A 208 -4.85 14.36 -11.95
C LEU A 208 -5.06 15.12 -13.26
N ALA A 209 -5.19 14.42 -14.40
CA ALA A 209 -5.45 15.05 -15.70
C ALA A 209 -6.81 15.74 -15.76
N THR A 210 -7.78 15.27 -14.97
CA THR A 210 -9.12 15.90 -14.85
C THR A 210 -9.16 17.02 -13.80
N ARG A 211 -8.18 17.07 -12.90
CA ARG A 211 -8.10 18.02 -11.78
C ARG A 211 -6.96 19.01 -11.91
N THR A 212 -6.17 18.98 -12.98
CA THR A 212 -5.04 19.90 -13.13
C THR A 212 -4.93 20.39 -14.56
N ASP A 213 -4.21 21.48 -14.74
CA ASP A 213 -3.85 22.08 -16.02
C ASP A 213 -2.53 21.50 -16.57
N PHE A 214 -1.93 20.52 -15.90
CA PHE A 214 -0.70 19.89 -16.35
C PHE A 214 -0.97 18.96 -17.54
N ALA A 215 -0.04 18.96 -18.50
CA ALA A 215 -0.07 18.00 -19.59
C ALA A 215 0.02 16.57 -19.04
N PRO A 216 -0.78 15.60 -19.55
CA PRO A 216 -0.76 14.21 -19.09
C PRO A 216 0.65 13.57 -19.08
N ALA A 217 1.50 13.90 -20.06
CA ALA A 217 2.88 13.42 -20.10
C ALA A 217 3.73 13.94 -18.92
N ALA A 218 3.52 15.19 -18.47
CA ALA A 218 4.19 15.75 -17.31
C ALA A 218 3.74 15.06 -16.01
N ILE A 219 2.44 14.77 -15.89
CA ILE A 219 1.88 14.01 -14.78
C ILE A 219 2.47 12.60 -14.74
N ALA A 220 2.47 11.89 -15.89
CA ALA A 220 3.03 10.55 -16.00
C ALA A 220 4.51 10.49 -15.57
N ARG A 221 5.32 11.46 -16.03
CA ARG A 221 6.72 11.58 -15.63
C ARG A 221 6.87 11.81 -14.13
N ALA A 222 6.10 12.74 -13.56
CA ALA A 222 6.11 13.02 -12.13
C ALA A 222 5.74 11.79 -11.30
N LEU A 223 4.70 11.04 -11.69
CA LEU A 223 4.28 9.82 -11.00
C LEU A 223 5.38 8.76 -10.98
N SER A 224 6.04 8.51 -12.11
CA SER A 224 7.13 7.53 -12.17
C SER A 224 8.35 7.98 -11.35
N THR A 225 8.66 9.28 -11.32
CA THR A 225 9.74 9.82 -10.46
C THR A 225 9.41 9.73 -8.96
N ILE A 226 8.20 10.16 -8.57
CA ILE A 226 7.80 10.30 -7.17
C ILE A 226 7.54 8.92 -6.54
N LEU A 227 6.77 8.07 -7.24
CA LEU A 227 6.37 6.77 -6.70
C LEU A 227 7.43 5.69 -6.97
N GLY A 228 8.22 5.83 -8.03
CA GLY A 228 9.23 4.83 -8.42
C GLY A 228 8.62 3.45 -8.69
N LEU A 229 7.39 3.42 -9.21
CA LEU A 229 6.68 2.18 -9.51
C LEU A 229 7.08 1.66 -10.90
N SER A 230 7.11 2.56 -11.89
CA SER A 230 7.61 2.26 -13.22
C SER A 230 8.98 2.90 -13.49
N PRO A 231 9.69 2.49 -14.56
CA PRO A 231 10.96 3.08 -14.93
C PRO A 231 10.92 4.60 -15.01
N ARG A 232 11.95 5.24 -14.45
CA ARG A 232 12.11 6.71 -14.36
C ARG A 232 12.51 7.32 -15.69
N ARG A 233 11.61 7.24 -16.67
CA ARG A 233 11.79 7.79 -18.02
C ARG A 233 10.47 8.34 -18.55
N ASP A 234 10.57 9.15 -19.59
CA ASP A 234 9.39 9.65 -20.27
C ASP A 234 8.62 8.48 -20.90
N ARG A 235 7.30 8.45 -20.68
CA ARG A 235 6.39 7.45 -21.23
C ARG A 235 5.16 8.15 -21.78
N ALA A 236 4.68 7.64 -22.90
CA ALA A 236 3.40 8.06 -23.46
C ALA A 236 2.28 7.62 -22.48
N PRO A 237 1.40 8.53 -22.03
CA PRO A 237 0.32 8.23 -21.07
C PRO A 237 -0.55 7.01 -21.43
N GLU A 238 -0.71 6.74 -22.72
CA GLU A 238 -1.50 5.65 -23.30
C GLU A 238 -0.84 4.28 -23.12
N THR A 239 0.48 4.27 -22.89
CA THR A 239 1.27 3.04 -22.65
C THR A 239 1.29 2.61 -21.19
N ILE A 240 0.75 3.44 -20.29
CA ILE A 240 0.63 3.11 -18.86
C ILE A 240 -0.59 2.21 -18.67
N ARG A 241 -0.36 0.90 -18.77
CA ARG A 241 -1.39 -0.13 -18.65
C ARG A 241 -0.88 -1.35 -17.91
N TYR A 242 -1.82 -2.17 -17.45
CA TYR A 242 -1.52 -3.51 -16.94
C TYR A 242 -0.79 -4.31 -18.05
N PRO A 243 0.34 -4.99 -17.73
CA PRO A 243 1.03 -5.82 -18.70
C PRO A 243 0.22 -7.09 -19.00
N GLU A 244 0.25 -7.56 -20.24
CA GLU A 244 -0.33 -8.86 -20.63
C GLU A 244 0.52 -10.03 -20.09
N PRO A 245 0.00 -11.28 -20.07
CA PRO A 245 0.67 -12.41 -19.43
C PRO A 245 2.06 -12.76 -19.99
N ASP A 246 2.30 -12.44 -21.25
CA ASP A 246 3.55 -12.63 -21.99
C ASP A 246 4.44 -11.38 -22.01
N GLU A 247 4.00 -10.27 -21.45
CA GLU A 247 4.76 -9.03 -21.36
C GLU A 247 5.54 -8.91 -20.04
N ALA A 248 6.77 -8.42 -20.11
CA ALA A 248 7.54 -8.11 -18.93
C ALA A 248 6.91 -6.96 -18.13
N HIS A 249 6.93 -7.05 -16.80
CA HIS A 249 6.38 -5.98 -15.99
C HIS A 249 7.23 -4.70 -16.10
N PRO A 250 6.61 -3.52 -16.22
CA PRO A 250 7.33 -2.26 -16.37
C PRO A 250 7.85 -1.78 -15.00
N CYS A 251 8.88 -2.43 -14.48
CA CYS A 251 9.55 -2.04 -13.24
C CYS A 251 11.07 -2.28 -13.32
N ASP A 252 11.84 -1.42 -12.68
CA ASP A 252 13.30 -1.51 -12.63
C ASP A 252 13.79 -2.34 -11.45
N SER A 253 14.69 -3.29 -11.71
CA SER A 253 15.26 -4.17 -10.67
C SER A 253 15.96 -3.38 -9.57
N ALA A 254 16.62 -2.26 -9.89
CA ALA A 254 17.26 -1.40 -8.91
C ALA A 254 16.25 -0.78 -7.93
N ASP A 255 15.10 -0.30 -8.44
CA ASP A 255 14.03 0.25 -7.61
C ASP A 255 13.38 -0.84 -6.72
N LEU A 256 13.19 -2.07 -7.24
CA LEU A 256 12.68 -3.19 -6.43
C LEU A 256 13.61 -3.47 -5.23
N THR A 257 14.90 -3.60 -5.49
CA THR A 257 15.92 -3.85 -4.46
C THR A 257 15.97 -2.69 -3.47
N ALA A 258 16.00 -1.45 -3.94
CA ALA A 258 16.09 -0.25 -3.09
C ALA A 258 14.85 -0.11 -2.19
N LYS A 259 13.65 -0.31 -2.72
CA LYS A 259 12.40 -0.27 -1.95
C LYS A 259 12.36 -1.35 -0.87
N MET A 260 12.80 -2.56 -1.19
CA MET A 260 12.83 -3.66 -0.22
C MET A 260 13.83 -3.38 0.90
N ARG A 261 15.03 -2.86 0.58
CA ARG A 261 16.03 -2.44 1.57
C ARG A 261 15.51 -1.32 2.45
N ALA A 262 14.87 -0.31 1.86
CA ALA A 262 14.26 0.80 2.61
C ALA A 262 13.16 0.29 3.56
N ALA A 263 12.32 -0.63 3.10
CA ALA A 263 11.28 -1.22 3.93
C ALA A 263 11.87 -2.02 5.10
N LYS A 264 12.85 -2.88 4.84
CA LYS A 264 13.55 -3.66 5.87
C LYS A 264 14.23 -2.75 6.90
N ALA A 265 14.93 -1.71 6.44
CA ALA A 265 15.58 -0.75 7.32
C ALA A 265 14.56 0.00 8.21
N ALA A 266 13.40 0.35 7.67
CA ALA A 266 12.33 1.01 8.44
C ALA A 266 11.66 0.10 9.47
N ILE A 267 11.47 -1.19 9.16
CA ILE A 267 10.95 -2.19 10.11
C ILE A 267 11.96 -2.38 11.27
N GLY A 268 13.25 -2.50 10.93
CA GLY A 268 14.32 -2.73 11.90
C GLY A 268 14.38 -4.19 12.36
N GLU A 269 14.96 -4.40 13.54
CA GLU A 269 15.08 -5.73 14.15
C GLU A 269 13.80 -6.12 14.91
N GLY A 270 13.64 -7.41 15.21
CA GLY A 270 12.54 -7.94 16.01
C GLY A 270 11.29 -8.36 15.24
N CYS A 271 11.22 -8.12 13.93
CA CYS A 271 10.16 -8.63 13.07
C CYS A 271 10.77 -9.22 11.79
N ARG A 272 10.33 -10.42 11.37
CA ARG A 272 10.82 -11.03 10.14
C ARG A 272 10.25 -10.26 8.95
N THR A 273 11.11 -9.94 7.99
CA THR A 273 10.69 -9.23 6.79
C THR A 273 10.90 -10.11 5.57
N CYS A 274 9.91 -10.17 4.68
CA CYS A 274 10.07 -10.84 3.38
C CYS A 274 9.48 -10.01 2.23
N GLY A 275 10.01 -10.22 1.03
CA GLY A 275 9.38 -9.72 -0.18
C GLY A 275 8.25 -10.63 -0.64
N LEU A 276 7.18 -10.06 -1.18
CA LEU A 276 6.07 -10.81 -1.79
C LEU A 276 6.12 -10.56 -3.30
N ALA A 277 6.77 -11.45 -4.04
CA ALA A 277 6.82 -11.41 -5.49
C ALA A 277 5.62 -12.16 -6.09
N HIS A 278 5.30 -11.91 -7.36
CA HIS A 278 4.19 -12.58 -8.05
C HIS A 278 4.68 -13.29 -9.31
N ALA A 279 4.11 -14.47 -9.58
CA ALA A 279 4.50 -15.34 -10.68
C ALA A 279 3.90 -14.99 -12.06
N TYR A 280 3.18 -13.86 -12.18
CA TYR A 280 2.58 -13.43 -13.45
C TYR A 280 3.66 -12.82 -14.34
N GLY A 281 3.54 -12.94 -15.66
CA GLY A 281 4.56 -12.52 -16.64
C GLY A 281 5.43 -13.68 -17.18
N PRO A 282 6.32 -13.40 -18.15
CA PRO A 282 7.22 -14.38 -18.75
C PRO A 282 8.31 -14.85 -17.78
N VAL A 283 8.90 -16.02 -18.03
CA VAL A 283 9.89 -16.68 -17.16
C VAL A 283 11.03 -15.74 -16.77
N ASP A 284 11.69 -15.12 -17.76
CA ASP A 284 12.84 -14.25 -17.53
C ASP A 284 12.49 -13.04 -16.67
N ASP A 285 11.31 -12.47 -16.86
CA ASP A 285 10.84 -11.34 -16.06
C ASP A 285 10.52 -11.75 -14.61
N VAL A 286 9.86 -12.90 -14.41
CA VAL A 286 9.59 -13.45 -13.08
C VAL A 286 10.90 -13.69 -12.33
N VAL A 287 11.88 -14.33 -12.97
CA VAL A 287 13.21 -14.60 -12.40
C VAL A 287 13.93 -13.29 -12.07
N ARG A 288 13.93 -12.33 -12.98
CA ARG A 288 14.56 -11.01 -12.79
C ARG A 288 13.98 -10.27 -11.58
N ARG A 289 12.65 -10.21 -11.47
CA ARG A 289 11.97 -9.54 -10.35
C ARG A 289 12.19 -10.28 -9.03
N LEU A 290 12.12 -11.61 -9.04
CA LEU A 290 12.38 -12.42 -7.87
C LEU A 290 13.79 -12.18 -7.32
N LYS A 291 14.81 -12.19 -8.19
CA LYS A 291 16.20 -11.88 -7.82
C LYS A 291 16.33 -10.50 -7.19
N ALA A 292 15.73 -9.48 -7.78
CA ALA A 292 15.81 -8.12 -7.29
C ALA A 292 15.17 -7.96 -5.90
N VAL A 293 13.97 -8.53 -5.72
CA VAL A 293 13.29 -8.51 -4.42
C VAL A 293 14.09 -9.32 -3.38
N ALA A 294 14.60 -10.49 -3.74
CA ALA A 294 15.44 -11.32 -2.87
C ALA A 294 16.72 -10.61 -2.42
N ALA A 295 17.38 -9.88 -3.33
CA ALA A 295 18.59 -9.10 -3.03
C ALA A 295 18.36 -7.95 -2.04
N GLY A 296 17.11 -7.47 -1.90
CA GLY A 296 16.74 -6.49 -0.89
C GLY A 296 16.16 -7.10 0.40
N ALA A 297 15.71 -8.35 0.34
CA ALA A 297 15.09 -9.08 1.44
C ALA A 297 16.03 -10.10 2.11
N ASP A 298 17.32 -10.09 1.76
CA ASP A 298 18.32 -11.08 2.16
C ASP A 298 17.86 -12.53 1.92
N GLY A 299 17.32 -12.77 0.71
CA GLY A 299 16.85 -14.07 0.26
C GLY A 299 15.42 -14.44 0.69
N ALA A 300 14.81 -13.71 1.64
CA ALA A 300 13.47 -14.01 2.12
C ALA A 300 12.38 -13.52 1.15
N VAL A 301 11.90 -14.39 0.26
CA VAL A 301 10.81 -14.07 -0.68
C VAL A 301 9.72 -15.13 -0.67
N HIS A 302 8.47 -14.67 -0.65
CA HIS A 302 7.28 -15.48 -0.88
C HIS A 302 6.74 -15.20 -2.29
N ILE A 303 6.32 -16.26 -2.98
CA ILE A 303 5.71 -16.16 -4.31
C ILE A 303 4.19 -16.20 -4.14
N ASN A 304 3.52 -15.13 -4.56
CA ASN A 304 2.07 -15.02 -4.56
C ASN A 304 1.48 -15.55 -5.88
N ARG A 305 0.27 -16.14 -5.79
CA ARG A 305 -0.48 -16.77 -6.88
C ARG A 305 0.27 -17.90 -7.59
N PHE A 306 0.26 -19.08 -6.96
CA PHE A 306 0.82 -20.32 -7.53
C PHE A 306 0.21 -20.69 -8.89
N GLY A 307 -1.05 -20.29 -9.18
CA GLY A 307 -1.70 -20.60 -10.47
C GLY A 307 -1.02 -20.02 -11.72
N TYR A 308 -0.05 -19.11 -11.58
CA TYR A 308 0.76 -18.60 -12.69
C TYR A 308 2.15 -19.25 -12.81
N MET A 309 2.45 -20.24 -11.96
CA MET A 309 3.70 -21.00 -12.02
C MET A 309 3.60 -22.09 -13.08
N SER A 310 4.45 -22.01 -14.11
CA SER A 310 4.74 -23.14 -15.01
C SER A 310 5.92 -23.95 -14.47
N ASP A 311 6.09 -25.18 -14.96
CA ASP A 311 7.24 -26.03 -14.62
C ASP A 311 8.57 -25.30 -14.93
N GLU A 312 8.64 -24.59 -16.05
CA GLU A 312 9.81 -23.79 -16.44
C GLU A 312 10.14 -22.70 -15.40
N LYS A 313 9.11 -22.04 -14.85
CA LYS A 313 9.30 -21.05 -13.77
C LYS A 313 9.80 -21.73 -12.50
N VAL A 314 9.25 -22.90 -12.14
CA VAL A 314 9.69 -23.65 -10.96
C VAL A 314 11.15 -24.07 -11.11
N GLU A 315 11.53 -24.63 -12.27
CA GLU A 315 12.90 -25.03 -12.58
C GLU A 315 13.86 -23.84 -12.52
N ALA A 316 13.50 -22.73 -13.18
CA ALA A 316 14.33 -21.53 -13.20
C ALA A 316 14.55 -20.94 -11.80
N ILE A 317 13.51 -20.91 -10.96
CA ILE A 317 13.60 -20.45 -9.56
C ILE A 317 14.42 -21.44 -8.72
N GLY A 318 14.24 -22.74 -8.92
CA GLY A 318 15.00 -23.78 -8.25
C GLY A 318 16.51 -23.68 -8.55
N ALA A 319 16.88 -23.30 -9.77
CA ALA A 319 18.26 -23.07 -10.16
C ALA A 319 18.89 -21.87 -9.41
N LEU A 320 18.11 -20.84 -9.06
CA LEU A 320 18.63 -19.70 -8.29
C LEU A 320 19.10 -20.11 -6.90
N ARG A 321 18.32 -20.94 -6.23
CA ARG A 321 18.61 -21.41 -4.86
C ARG A 321 19.85 -22.30 -4.77
N LYS A 322 20.26 -22.93 -5.87
CA LYS A 322 21.46 -23.78 -5.93
C LYS A 322 22.75 -23.00 -6.14
N VAL A 323 22.68 -21.73 -6.55
CA VAL A 323 23.86 -20.88 -6.81
C VAL A 323 24.28 -20.14 -5.53
N ASP A 324 23.35 -19.94 -4.59
CA ASP A 324 23.58 -19.23 -3.32
C ASP A 324 23.79 -20.16 -2.11
N ALA A 325 23.90 -21.48 -2.32
CA ALA A 325 24.13 -22.53 -1.30
C ALA A 325 25.48 -23.20 -1.49
#